data_AF-A0A2G2GDG8-F1
#
_entry.id   AF-A0A2G2GDG8-F1
#
_cell.length_a   1.000
_cell.length_b   1.000
_cell.length_c   1.000
_cell.angle_alpha   90.00
_cell.angle_beta   90.00
_cell.angle_gamma   90.00
#
_symmetry.space_group_name_H-M   'P 1'
#
loop_
_entity.id
_entity.type
_entity.pdbx_description
1 polymer ?
#
loop_
_entity_poly.entity_id
_entity_poly.type
_entity_poly.pdbx_seq_one_letter_code
_entity_poly.pdbx_strand_id
1 'polypeptide(L)'
;MQSLIKFQIFMFTLLFIIIGSIGYWYQISTLEKVQVMIKDKQRITTGSKSKYIVFTTKETYEDTDSFYHQKYNSSDIFSNLKIGCSYEVNVYGKRIPFFSMHRNIVEILKEDTCP
;
A
#
# COMPACT_ATOMS: atom_id res chain seq x y z
N MET A 1 -37.83 23.32 4.19
CA MET A 1 -37.33 22.04 4.75
C MET A 1 -36.69 21.15 3.67
N GLN A 2 -37.36 20.83 2.55
CA GLN A 2 -36.77 19.99 1.48
C GLN A 2 -35.53 20.60 0.80
N SER A 3 -35.49 21.92 0.56
CA SER A 3 -34.31 22.60 -0.02
C SER A 3 -33.08 22.54 0.88
N LEU A 4 -33.29 22.61 2.20
CA LEU A 4 -32.22 22.53 3.22
C LEU A 4 -31.60 21.12 3.26
N ILE A 5 -32.44 20.08 3.19
CA ILE A 5 -32.00 18.67 3.14
C ILE A 5 -31.20 18.40 1.86
N LYS A 6 -31.68 18.87 0.69
CA LYS A 6 -30.93 18.72 -0.58
C LYS A 6 -29.56 19.42 -0.53
N PHE A 7 -29.49 20.61 0.07
CA PHE A 7 -28.24 21.34 0.26
C PHE A 7 -27.27 20.60 1.18
N GLN A 8 -27.76 20.05 2.29
CA GLN A 8 -26.95 19.22 3.19
C GLN A 8 -26.41 17.97 2.50
N ILE A 9 -27.26 17.22 1.77
CA ILE A 9 -26.82 16.05 0.99
C ILE A 9 -25.75 16.44 -0.02
N PHE A 10 -25.97 17.53 -0.77
CA PHE A 10 -24.97 18.03 -1.72
C PHE A 10 -23.63 18.34 -1.04
N MET A 11 -23.67 18.97 0.14
CA MET A 11 -22.47 19.29 0.89
C MET A 11 -21.73 18.06 1.41
N PHE A 12 -22.46 17.05 1.90
CA PHE A 12 -21.85 15.78 2.27
C PHE A 12 -21.23 15.07 1.07
N THR A 13 -21.90 15.04 -0.07
CA THR A 13 -21.35 14.45 -1.30
C THR A 13 -20.06 15.15 -1.73
N LEU A 14 -20.04 16.49 -1.71
CA LEU A 14 -18.83 17.27 -2.02
C LEU A 14 -17.69 16.93 -1.05
N LEU A 15 -18.00 16.83 0.25
CA LEU A 15 -17.02 16.48 1.28
C LEU A 15 -16.42 15.08 1.03
N PHE A 16 -17.25 14.08 0.71
CA PHE A 16 -16.76 12.74 0.38
C PHE A 16 -15.84 12.74 -0.85
N ILE A 17 -16.17 13.51 -1.89
CA ILE A 17 -15.34 13.65 -3.09
C ILE A 17 -13.98 14.28 -2.74
N ILE A 18 -13.97 15.32 -1.90
CA ILE A 18 -12.74 15.99 -1.46
C ILE A 18 -11.86 15.01 -0.67
N ILE A 19 -12.42 14.30 0.30
CA ILE A 19 -11.68 13.33 1.11
C ILE A 19 -11.12 12.20 0.23
N GLY A 20 -11.93 11.66 -0.68
CA GLY A 20 -11.48 10.63 -1.63
C GLY A 20 -10.35 11.14 -2.54
N SER A 21 -10.44 12.39 -3.00
CA SER A 21 -9.42 13.03 -3.84
C SER A 21 -8.10 13.24 -3.09
N ILE A 22 -8.15 13.65 -1.82
CA ILE A 22 -6.96 13.79 -0.96
C ILE A 22 -6.29 12.42 -0.76
N GLY A 23 -7.09 11.38 -0.48
CA GLY A 23 -6.59 10.01 -0.33
C GLY A 23 -5.90 9.50 -1.60
N TYR A 24 -6.52 9.74 -2.76
CA TYR A 24 -5.92 9.42 -4.07
C TYR A 24 -4.61 10.17 -4.31
N TRP A 25 -4.60 11.49 -4.08
CA TRP A 25 -3.41 12.33 -4.22
C TRP A 25 -2.26 11.87 -3.33
N TYR A 26 -2.54 11.50 -2.09
CA TYR A 26 -1.53 10.96 -1.17
C TYR A 26 -0.86 9.71 -1.74
N GLN A 27 -1.62 8.77 -2.30
CA GLN A 27 -1.06 7.52 -2.82
C GLN A 27 -0.18 7.76 -4.05
N ILE A 28 -0.60 8.63 -4.96
CA ILE A 28 0.19 8.96 -6.16
C ILE A 28 1.44 9.78 -5.82
N SER A 29 1.30 10.81 -4.98
CA SER A 29 2.43 11.69 -4.63
C SER A 29 3.53 11.01 -3.82
N THR A 30 3.22 9.88 -3.17
CA THR A 30 4.19 9.11 -2.38
C THR A 30 4.69 7.86 -3.09
N LEU A 31 4.31 7.67 -4.35
CA LEU A 31 4.77 6.57 -5.17
C LEU A 31 6.26 6.72 -5.48
N GLU A 32 7.05 5.73 -5.09
CA GLU A 32 8.50 5.71 -5.24
C GLU A 32 8.96 4.36 -5.77
N LYS A 33 9.94 4.39 -6.68
CA LYS A 33 10.64 3.20 -7.17
C LYS A 33 11.85 2.93 -6.30
N VAL A 34 11.93 1.73 -5.73
CA VAL A 34 13.04 1.36 -4.84
C VAL A 34 13.58 -0.02 -5.19
N GLN A 35 14.90 -0.11 -5.29
CA GLN A 35 15.60 -1.39 -5.35
C GLN A 35 15.84 -1.92 -3.94
N VAL A 36 15.43 -3.15 -3.68
CA VAL A 36 15.48 -3.80 -2.37
C VAL A 36 15.80 -5.29 -2.50
N MET A 37 16.55 -5.83 -1.55
CA MET A 37 16.74 -7.28 -1.41
C MET A 37 15.83 -7.80 -0.31
N ILE A 38 15.13 -8.91 -0.60
CA ILE A 38 14.22 -9.54 0.36
C ILE A 38 15.06 -10.35 1.36
N LYS A 39 14.99 -9.97 2.64
CA LYS A 39 15.67 -10.67 3.73
C LYS A 39 14.79 -11.74 4.35
N ASP A 40 13.52 -11.43 4.52
CA ASP A 40 12.52 -12.33 5.08
C ASP A 40 11.13 -11.85 4.68
N LYS A 41 10.12 -12.72 4.78
CA LYS A 41 8.73 -12.37 4.51
C LYS A 41 7.80 -13.16 5.45
N GLN A 42 6.83 -12.48 6.05
CA GLN A 42 5.93 -13.08 7.04
C GLN A 42 4.49 -12.62 6.83
N ARG A 43 3.54 -13.49 7.21
CA ARG A 43 2.12 -13.15 7.30
C ARG A 43 1.76 -12.96 8.76
N ILE A 44 1.36 -11.75 9.14
CA ILE A 44 0.87 -11.44 10.48
C ILE A 44 -0.65 -11.56 10.47
N THR A 45 -1.19 -12.39 11.37
CA THR A 45 -2.63 -12.56 11.57
C THR A 45 -3.03 -11.95 12.91
N THR A 46 -4.04 -11.09 12.90
CA THR A 46 -4.64 -10.51 14.11
C THR A 46 -6.15 -10.69 14.03
N GLY A 47 -6.65 -11.73 14.70
CA GLY A 47 -8.05 -12.13 14.62
C GLY A 47 -8.44 -12.54 13.19
N SER A 48 -9.43 -11.86 12.61
CA SER A 48 -9.88 -12.09 11.22
C SER A 48 -9.07 -11.31 10.18
N LYS A 49 -8.14 -10.44 10.61
CA LYS A 49 -7.32 -9.65 9.69
C LYS A 49 -5.98 -10.33 9.47
N SER A 50 -5.51 -10.37 8.23
CA SER A 50 -4.15 -10.78 7.89
C SER A 50 -3.47 -9.73 7.06
N LYS A 51 -2.19 -9.49 7.35
CA LYS A 51 -1.32 -8.62 6.56
C LYS A 51 -0.05 -9.38 6.19
N TYR A 52 0.45 -9.10 4.99
CA TYR A 52 1.76 -9.55 4.57
C TYR A 52 2.79 -8.46 4.88
N ILE A 53 3.93 -8.89 5.42
CA ILE A 53 5.03 -8.03 5.81
C ILE A 53 6.30 -8.57 5.14
N VAL A 54 7.02 -7.68 4.48
CA VAL A 54 8.24 -8.00 3.73
C VAL A 54 9.40 -7.24 4.35
N PHE A 55 10.37 -7.99 4.87
CA PHE A 55 11.59 -7.44 5.46
C PHE A 55 12.65 -7.32 4.37
N THR A 56 13.20 -6.13 4.19
CA THR A 56 14.21 -5.88 3.15
C THR A 56 15.50 -5.30 3.71
N THR A 57 16.48 -5.07 2.83
CA THR A 57 17.71 -4.35 3.16
C THR A 57 17.50 -2.90 3.57
N LYS A 58 16.48 -2.23 3.07
CA LYS A 58 16.23 -0.81 3.35
C LYS A 58 15.29 -0.61 4.53
N GLU A 59 14.10 -1.20 4.44
CA GLU A 59 13.09 -1.12 5.49
C GLU A 59 12.09 -2.27 5.39
N THR A 60 11.09 -2.25 6.26
CA THR A 60 9.97 -3.20 6.25
C THR A 60 8.79 -2.60 5.49
N TYR A 61 8.26 -3.35 4.54
CA TYR A 61 7.08 -3.00 3.77
C TYR A 61 5.87 -3.86 4.14
N GLU A 62 4.67 -3.30 4.00
CA GLU A 62 3.45 -4.11 3.92
C GLU A 62 3.21 -4.53 2.46
N ASP A 63 2.50 -5.64 2.29
CA ASP A 63 1.94 -6.07 1.02
C ASP A 63 0.43 -6.29 1.21
N THR A 64 -0.34 -5.23 0.98
CA THR A 64 -1.80 -5.23 1.11
C THR A 64 -2.46 -4.72 -0.16
N ASP A 65 -3.73 -5.07 -0.35
CA ASP A 65 -4.50 -4.58 -1.48
C ASP A 65 -4.63 -3.06 -1.45
N SER A 66 -4.55 -2.44 -2.62
CA SER A 66 -4.71 -1.02 -2.80
C SER A 66 -5.67 -0.72 -3.93
N PHE A 67 -6.83 -0.17 -3.55
CA PHE A 67 -7.89 0.17 -4.50
C PHE A 67 -7.43 1.21 -5.53
N TYR A 68 -6.75 2.27 -5.10
CA TYR A 68 -6.34 3.35 -5.99
C TYR A 68 -5.20 2.97 -6.93
N HIS A 69 -4.38 1.99 -6.55
CA HIS A 69 -3.37 1.41 -7.44
C HIS A 69 -3.88 0.18 -8.21
N GLN A 70 -5.18 -0.14 -8.11
CA GLN A 70 -5.80 -1.31 -8.74
C GLN A 70 -5.08 -2.63 -8.42
N LYS A 71 -4.48 -2.71 -7.23
CA LYS A 71 -3.69 -3.85 -6.78
C LYS A 71 -4.56 -4.72 -5.86
N TYR A 72 -4.87 -5.92 -6.31
CA TYR A 72 -5.66 -6.91 -5.57
C TYR A 72 -5.00 -8.29 -5.50
N ASN A 73 -3.72 -8.35 -5.88
CA ASN A 73 -2.91 -9.57 -6.01
C ASN A 73 -1.81 -9.62 -4.92
N SER A 74 -2.08 -9.07 -3.73
CA SER A 74 -1.11 -9.03 -2.63
C SER A 74 -0.62 -10.44 -2.23
N SER A 75 -1.50 -11.43 -2.23
CA SER A 75 -1.10 -12.81 -1.94
C SER A 75 -0.17 -13.40 -3.01
N ASP A 76 -0.36 -13.03 -4.28
CA ASP A 76 0.47 -13.53 -5.39
C ASP A 76 1.85 -12.87 -5.39
N ILE A 77 1.89 -11.55 -5.18
CA ILE A 77 3.14 -10.79 -5.02
C ILE A 77 3.93 -11.39 -3.84
N PHE A 78 3.30 -11.53 -2.69
CA PHE A 78 3.93 -12.12 -1.51
C PHE A 78 4.44 -13.53 -1.78
N SER A 79 3.66 -14.37 -2.47
CA SER A 79 4.06 -15.74 -2.81
C SER A 79 5.30 -15.78 -3.72
N ASN A 80 5.33 -14.92 -4.74
CA ASN A 80 6.38 -14.90 -5.77
C ASN A 80 7.71 -14.29 -5.29
N LEU A 81 7.70 -13.44 -4.26
CA LEU A 81 8.93 -12.90 -3.67
C LEU A 81 9.80 -14.01 -3.09
N LYS A 82 11.05 -14.09 -3.50
CA LYS A 82 12.02 -15.05 -2.98
C LYS A 82 13.02 -14.36 -2.06
N ILE A 83 13.31 -15.01 -0.93
CA ILE A 83 14.31 -14.53 0.04
C ILE A 83 15.70 -14.62 -0.60
N GLY A 84 16.50 -13.58 -0.42
CA GLY A 84 17.85 -13.46 -0.97
C GLY A 84 17.92 -12.81 -2.35
N CYS A 85 16.81 -12.69 -3.09
CA CYS A 85 16.81 -11.99 -4.37
C CYS A 85 16.58 -10.47 -4.21
N SER A 86 17.08 -9.71 -5.19
CA SER A 86 16.88 -8.27 -5.32
C SER A 86 15.82 -7.94 -6.37
N TYR A 87 14.93 -7.01 -6.03
CA TYR A 87 13.83 -6.56 -6.87
C TYR A 87 13.81 -5.05 -6.94
N GLU A 88 13.37 -4.53 -8.08
CA GLU A 88 12.89 -3.15 -8.20
C GLU A 88 11.37 -3.17 -7.96
N VAL A 89 10.92 -2.45 -6.93
CA VAL A 89 9.51 -2.41 -6.53
C VAL A 89 8.99 -0.97 -6.50
N ASN A 90 7.73 -0.81 -6.88
CA ASN A 90 6.98 0.41 -6.62
C ASN A 90 6.40 0.34 -5.20
N VAL A 91 6.61 1.37 -4.40
CA VAL A 91 6.06 1.48 -3.04
C VAL A 91 5.34 2.82 -2.87
N TYR A 92 4.32 2.87 -2.01
CA TYR A 92 3.67 4.13 -1.65
C TYR A 92 3.46 4.26 -0.14
N GLY A 93 3.18 5.48 0.28
CA GLY A 93 2.96 5.86 1.68
C GLY A 93 4.24 6.32 2.38
N LYS A 94 4.16 6.50 3.69
CA LYS A 94 5.28 6.88 4.55
C LYS A 94 5.42 5.93 5.71
N ARG A 95 6.67 5.64 6.10
CA ARG A 95 6.98 4.93 7.34
C ARG A 95 6.66 5.85 8.52
N ILE A 96 5.65 5.48 9.33
CA ILE A 96 5.31 6.20 10.56
C ILE A 96 5.50 5.24 11.75
N PRO A 97 6.64 5.33 12.48
CA PRO A 97 6.98 4.43 13.58
C PRO A 97 5.94 4.36 14.68
N PHE A 98 5.39 5.51 15.08
CA PHE A 98 4.46 5.60 16.21
C PHE A 98 3.16 4.81 15.99
N PHE A 99 2.67 4.75 14.75
CA PHE A 99 1.45 4.00 14.40
C PHE A 99 1.75 2.61 13.80
N SER A 100 3.01 2.16 13.85
CA SER A 100 3.46 0.92 13.18
C SER A 100 3.04 0.87 11.69
N MET A 101 2.98 2.03 11.03
CA MET A 101 2.63 2.09 9.61
C MET A 101 3.88 1.95 8.77
N HIS A 102 3.82 1.02 7.83
CA HIS A 102 4.87 0.76 6.86
C HIS A 102 4.40 1.18 5.46
N ARG A 103 5.35 1.39 4.54
CA ARG A 103 5.02 1.64 3.13
C ARG A 103 4.48 0.36 2.49
N ASN A 104 3.55 0.49 1.57
CA ASN A 104 2.94 -0.65 0.90
C ASN A 104 3.61 -0.88 -0.47
N ILE A 105 3.94 -2.14 -0.78
CA ILE A 105 4.40 -2.53 -2.12
C ILE A 105 3.20 -2.52 -3.06
N VAL A 106 3.35 -1.82 -4.18
CA VAL A 106 2.34 -1.77 -5.26
C VAL A 106 2.56 -2.92 -6.24
N GLU A 107 3.79 -3.03 -6.73
CA GLU A 107 4.14 -3.85 -7.88
C GLU A 107 5.63 -4.19 -7.84
N ILE A 108 5.97 -5.37 -8.35
CA ILE A 108 7.34 -5.74 -8.67
C ILE A 108 7.59 -5.41 -10.14
N LEU A 109 8.49 -4.47 -10.40
CA LEU A 109 8.84 -4.03 -11.76
C LEU A 109 9.83 -4.99 -12.43
N LYS A 110 10.81 -5.47 -11.65
CA LYS A 110 11.88 -6.34 -12.16
C LYS A 110 12.51 -7.18 -11.05
N GLU A 111 12.90 -8.40 -11.40
CA GLU A 111 13.81 -9.25 -10.62
C GLU A 111 15.23 -9.09 -11.19
N ASP A 112 16.15 -8.57 -10.38
CA ASP A 112 17.49 -8.18 -10.85
C ASP A 112 18.51 -9.30 -10.63
N THR A 113 18.54 -9.89 -9.44
CA THR A 113 19.53 -10.92 -9.08
C THR A 113 18.93 -11.85 -8.04
N CYS A 114 19.07 -13.15 -8.23
CA CYS A 114 18.77 -14.16 -7.23
C CYS A 114 19.92 -15.16 -7.13
N PRO A 115 20.35 -15.57 -5.92
CA PRO A 115 21.33 -16.64 -5.74
C PRO A 115 20.81 -18.02 -6.19
#